data_AF-A0A166MDT1-F1
#
_entry.id   AF-A0A166MDT1-F1
#
_cell.length_a   1.000
_cell.length_b   1.000
_cell.length_c   1.000
_cell.angle_alpha   90.00
_cell.angle_beta   90.00
_cell.angle_gamma   90.00
#
_symmetry.space_group_name_H-M   'P 1'
#
loop_
_entity.id
_entity.type
_entity.pdbx_description
1 polymer ?
#
loop_
_entity_poly.entity_id
_entity_poly.type
_entity_poly.pdbx_seq_one_letter_code
_entity_poly.pdbx_strand_id
1 'polypeptide(L)'
;MPQPVPRASRLTRALEHLATINYSVPELLAELLRTNNALIVPARDELRAQRREILRALLYETQTPFDGALRAAELLGLSVGDLMLGLLHCTAPEVSAAVDLALPAFLASALGAHSTVVSSFALNATVSRYVEEMLKITRKSAGFHGGVNSVQPADLEDFDLSTVALRLRQDAPLLWDLLSRLTDARGTHPDSSSGGARVPTFLVAPGDLGAHDDAILLNHGEDDEINEEEAVVNVQRAVEDEDPMAVDDPTVVRAPRPKTVKALRRYTALSEMKVVTILGIAQQATNQQCNLIQLYMGAFLRMTHAPDTVVNVLNHIGITVSNQSMDAAVSSLSKAGAKNLLTQGSTKTSQKAFDNVDFKDPVAQPTVYVDKKMQSAISALNISSHPSLTPEHFRFVDIAWQTNEAIRLPRDPSHRRPHKVSYLEVLQLSSTLDSRPPPLPNALPALAVLLNFWVSPSL
;
A
#
# COMPACT_ATOMS: atom_id res chain seq x y z
N MET A 1 -38.48 7.09 32.12
CA MET A 1 -38.84 6.80 30.72
C MET A 1 -37.73 5.93 30.13
N PRO A 2 -37.93 4.63 29.87
CA PRO A 2 -36.89 3.81 29.26
C PRO A 2 -36.73 4.20 27.78
N GLN A 3 -35.49 4.31 27.31
CA GLN A 3 -35.20 4.64 25.91
C GLN A 3 -35.57 3.48 24.97
N PRO A 4 -36.08 3.76 23.75
CA PRO A 4 -36.43 2.72 22.79
C PRO A 4 -35.18 2.01 22.28
N VAL A 5 -35.02 0.74 22.66
CA VAL A 5 -33.96 -0.13 22.16
C VAL A 5 -34.19 -0.42 20.66
N PRO A 6 -33.20 -0.24 19.75
CA PRO A 6 -33.35 -0.42 18.30
C PRO A 6 -33.84 -1.82 17.90
N ARG A 7 -34.72 -1.93 16.88
CA ARG A 7 -35.33 -3.20 16.43
C ARG A 7 -34.30 -4.30 16.11
N ALA A 8 -33.19 -3.95 15.46
CA ALA A 8 -32.11 -4.89 15.13
C ALA A 8 -31.49 -5.55 16.38
N SER A 9 -31.26 -4.80 17.45
CA SER A 9 -30.64 -5.32 18.68
C SER A 9 -31.52 -6.31 19.47
N ARG A 10 -32.83 -6.37 19.19
CA ARG A 10 -33.75 -7.33 19.80
C ARG A 10 -33.81 -8.64 19.02
N LEU A 11 -33.70 -8.57 17.68
CA LEU A 11 -33.56 -9.74 16.80
C LEU A 11 -32.27 -10.50 17.14
N THR A 12 -31.16 -9.79 17.32
CA THR A 12 -29.85 -10.37 17.69
C THR A 12 -29.90 -11.09 19.05
N ARG A 13 -30.54 -10.52 20.08
CA ARG A 13 -30.71 -11.20 21.38
C ARG A 13 -31.63 -12.41 21.32
N ALA A 14 -32.67 -12.38 20.50
CA ALA A 14 -33.55 -13.53 20.31
C ALA A 14 -32.80 -14.68 19.62
N LEU A 15 -31.94 -14.35 18.64
CA LEU A 15 -31.06 -15.28 17.96
C LEU A 15 -30.01 -15.92 18.88
N GLU A 16 -29.37 -15.13 19.75
CA GLU A 16 -28.40 -15.60 20.75
C GLU A 16 -29.05 -16.55 21.78
N HIS A 17 -30.29 -16.27 22.20
CA HIS A 17 -31.01 -17.14 23.12
C HIS A 17 -31.49 -18.44 22.46
N LEU A 18 -31.61 -18.47 21.12
CA LEU A 18 -32.08 -19.62 20.36
C LEU A 18 -30.97 -20.60 19.98
N ALA A 19 -29.74 -20.10 19.77
CA ALA A 19 -28.54 -20.91 19.55
C ALA A 19 -28.04 -21.69 20.78
N THR A 20 -28.81 -21.67 21.88
CA THR A 20 -28.51 -22.47 23.08
C THR A 20 -29.43 -23.68 23.21
N ILE A 21 -30.39 -23.82 22.29
CA ILE A 21 -31.43 -24.85 22.33
C ILE A 21 -31.40 -25.57 20.98
N ASN A 22 -31.08 -26.86 21.02
CA ASN A 22 -30.80 -27.73 19.87
C ASN A 22 -32.08 -27.95 19.02
N TYR A 23 -32.45 -26.98 18.20
CA TYR A 23 -33.63 -26.99 17.32
C TYR A 23 -33.26 -27.31 15.87
N SER A 24 -34.21 -27.90 15.13
CA SER A 24 -34.11 -27.99 13.67
C SER A 24 -34.30 -26.61 13.01
N VAL A 25 -33.70 -26.36 11.84
CA VAL A 25 -33.78 -25.07 11.11
C VAL A 25 -35.21 -24.51 10.98
N PRO A 26 -36.25 -25.33 10.71
CA PRO A 26 -37.64 -24.84 10.69
C PRO A 26 -38.17 -24.36 12.04
N GLU A 27 -37.75 -24.99 13.14
CA GLU A 27 -38.14 -24.62 14.51
C GLU A 27 -37.42 -23.34 14.96
N LEU A 28 -36.15 -23.19 14.57
CA LEU A 28 -35.35 -21.99 14.84
C LEU A 28 -35.89 -20.77 14.07
N LEU A 29 -36.34 -20.98 12.82
CA LEU A 29 -37.03 -19.97 12.02
C LEU A 29 -38.42 -19.65 12.61
N ALA A 30 -39.18 -20.64 13.07
CA ALA A 30 -40.47 -20.41 13.73
C ALA A 30 -40.35 -19.61 15.04
N GLU A 31 -39.25 -19.73 15.77
CA GLU A 31 -39.01 -19.04 17.04
C GLU A 31 -38.44 -17.63 16.87
N LEU A 32 -37.62 -17.43 15.83
CA LEU A 32 -37.25 -16.11 15.29
C LEU A 32 -38.48 -15.26 14.95
N LEU A 33 -39.46 -15.87 14.29
CA LEU A 33 -40.71 -15.22 13.93
C LEU A 33 -41.63 -15.00 15.15
N ARG A 34 -41.51 -15.84 16.20
CA ARG A 34 -42.23 -15.67 17.48
C ARG A 34 -41.75 -14.44 18.25
N THR A 35 -40.45 -14.18 18.26
CA THR A 35 -39.83 -13.07 19.02
C THR A 35 -39.94 -11.71 18.32
N ASN A 36 -39.95 -11.68 16.98
CA ASN A 36 -40.13 -10.44 16.22
C ASN A 36 -41.59 -9.94 16.22
N ASN A 37 -42.57 -10.84 16.38
CA ASN A 37 -44.01 -10.52 16.40
C ASN A 37 -44.55 -10.01 17.76
N ALA A 38 -43.71 -9.87 18.80
CA ALA A 38 -44.10 -9.17 20.03
C ALA A 38 -44.23 -7.63 19.84
N LEU A 39 -44.03 -7.13 18.61
CA LEU A 39 -44.00 -5.71 18.24
C LEU A 39 -45.26 -5.20 17.52
N ILE A 40 -46.27 -6.05 17.33
CA ILE A 40 -47.56 -5.64 16.76
C ILE A 40 -48.66 -6.14 17.70
N VAL A 41 -49.59 -5.26 18.05
CA VAL A 41 -50.79 -5.59 18.83
C VAL A 41 -51.96 -5.81 17.87
N PRO A 42 -52.17 -7.02 17.31
CA PRO A 42 -53.49 -7.41 16.86
C PRO A 42 -54.17 -8.26 17.94
N ALA A 43 -55.48 -8.47 17.78
CA ALA A 43 -56.25 -9.32 18.67
C ALA A 43 -55.62 -10.72 18.77
N ARG A 44 -55.55 -11.23 20.00
CA ARG A 44 -54.78 -12.44 20.39
C ARG A 44 -55.13 -13.70 19.58
N ASP A 45 -56.30 -13.74 18.95
CA ASP A 45 -56.79 -14.88 18.19
C ASP A 45 -56.42 -14.83 16.70
N GLU A 46 -56.28 -13.63 16.12
CA GLU A 46 -55.80 -13.44 14.74
C GLU A 46 -54.31 -13.79 14.65
N LEU A 47 -53.52 -13.39 15.66
CA LEU A 47 -52.11 -13.76 15.78
C LEU A 47 -51.92 -15.29 15.94
N ARG A 48 -52.86 -15.98 16.58
CA ARG A 48 -52.84 -17.46 16.73
C ARG A 48 -53.21 -18.19 15.44
N ALA A 49 -54.09 -17.61 14.62
CA ALA A 49 -54.41 -18.13 13.30
C ALA A 49 -53.21 -17.97 12.36
N GLN A 50 -52.69 -16.75 12.25
CA GLN A 50 -51.51 -16.42 11.43
C GLN A 50 -50.27 -17.23 11.84
N ARG A 51 -50.06 -17.45 13.14
CA ARG A 51 -48.98 -18.31 13.66
C ARG A 51 -49.14 -19.78 13.30
N ARG A 52 -50.36 -20.33 13.30
CA ARG A 52 -50.61 -21.72 12.89
C ARG A 52 -50.38 -21.90 11.39
N GLU A 53 -50.68 -20.87 10.61
CA GLU A 53 -50.49 -20.86 9.16
C GLU A 53 -49.01 -20.74 8.77
N ILE A 54 -48.23 -19.88 9.45
CA ILE A 54 -46.77 -19.80 9.30
C ILE A 54 -46.09 -21.11 9.68
N LEU A 55 -46.47 -21.72 10.81
CA LEU A 55 -45.93 -23.01 11.23
C LEU A 55 -46.29 -24.14 10.26
N ARG A 56 -47.50 -24.14 9.69
CA ARG A 56 -47.87 -25.11 8.64
C ARG A 56 -47.06 -24.91 7.36
N ALA A 57 -46.87 -23.66 6.92
CA ALA A 57 -46.06 -23.33 5.75
C ALA A 57 -44.60 -23.77 5.91
N LEU A 58 -44.04 -23.63 7.12
CA LEU A 58 -42.65 -24.01 7.45
C LEU A 58 -42.44 -25.52 7.65
N LEU A 59 -43.45 -26.25 8.15
CA LEU A 59 -43.26 -27.64 8.59
C LEU A 59 -43.92 -28.70 7.69
N TYR A 60 -44.95 -28.36 6.90
CA TYR A 60 -45.81 -29.38 6.28
C TYR A 60 -46.18 -29.17 4.82
N GLU A 61 -46.17 -27.93 4.31
CA GLU A 61 -46.77 -27.65 2.98
C GLU A 61 -45.76 -27.45 1.84
N THR A 62 -44.46 -27.41 2.13
CA THR A 62 -43.47 -26.96 1.16
C THR A 62 -42.47 -28.07 0.86
N GLN A 63 -42.31 -28.38 -0.44
CA GLN A 63 -41.38 -29.41 -0.91
C GLN A 63 -39.92 -29.08 -0.55
N THR A 64 -39.64 -27.80 -0.33
CA THR A 64 -38.34 -27.32 0.09
C THR A 64 -38.48 -26.39 1.30
N PRO A 65 -37.50 -26.38 2.22
CA PRO A 65 -37.45 -25.42 3.33
C PRO A 65 -37.50 -23.96 2.88
N PHE A 66 -37.16 -23.70 1.61
CA PHE A 66 -37.14 -22.39 0.96
C PHE A 66 -38.55 -21.84 0.71
N ASP A 67 -39.44 -22.62 0.11
CA ASP A 67 -40.82 -22.15 -0.12
C ASP A 67 -41.53 -21.89 1.21
N GLY A 68 -41.19 -22.66 2.25
CA GLY A 68 -41.67 -22.44 3.60
C GLY A 68 -41.20 -21.10 4.18
N ALA A 69 -39.92 -20.77 4.01
CA ALA A 69 -39.33 -19.52 4.50
C ALA A 69 -39.86 -18.29 3.74
N LEU A 70 -40.01 -18.37 2.41
CA LEU A 70 -40.58 -17.32 1.57
C LEU A 70 -42.05 -17.06 1.90
N ARG A 71 -42.85 -18.12 2.02
CA ARG A 71 -44.26 -18.01 2.37
C ARG A 71 -44.46 -17.53 3.81
N ALA A 72 -43.56 -17.91 4.72
CA ALA A 72 -43.53 -17.34 6.07
C ALA A 72 -43.20 -15.84 6.05
N ALA A 73 -42.24 -15.39 5.23
CA ALA A 73 -41.92 -13.98 5.06
C ALA A 73 -43.10 -13.19 4.46
N GLU A 74 -43.76 -13.74 3.44
CA GLU A 74 -44.95 -13.15 2.81
C GLU A 74 -46.12 -13.02 3.80
N LEU A 75 -46.40 -14.06 4.59
CA LEU A 75 -47.43 -14.05 5.64
C LEU A 75 -47.14 -13.04 6.77
N LEU A 76 -45.89 -12.62 6.91
CA LEU A 76 -45.43 -11.63 7.88
C LEU A 76 -45.31 -10.22 7.28
N GLY A 77 -45.60 -10.06 5.99
CA GLY A 77 -45.39 -8.80 5.27
C GLY A 77 -43.92 -8.37 5.22
N LEU A 78 -42.99 -9.32 5.37
CA LEU A 78 -41.55 -9.07 5.22
C LEU A 78 -41.19 -9.19 3.75
N SER A 79 -40.38 -8.25 3.27
CA SER A 79 -39.80 -8.41 1.94
C SER A 79 -38.77 -9.55 1.96
N VAL A 80 -38.52 -10.16 0.80
CA VAL A 80 -37.41 -11.12 0.64
C VAL A 80 -36.08 -10.51 1.09
N GLY A 81 -35.91 -9.19 0.90
CA GLY A 81 -34.74 -8.44 1.37
C GLY A 81 -34.62 -8.40 2.90
N ASP A 82 -35.74 -8.24 3.62
CA ASP A 82 -35.75 -8.26 5.10
C ASP A 82 -35.41 -9.65 5.64
N LEU A 83 -35.90 -10.71 4.97
CA LEU A 83 -35.56 -12.09 5.31
C LEU A 83 -34.07 -12.36 5.09
N MET A 84 -33.53 -11.95 3.93
CA MET A 84 -32.10 -12.11 3.61
C MET A 84 -31.22 -11.30 4.56
N LEU A 85 -31.59 -10.06 4.89
CA LEU A 85 -30.88 -9.23 5.89
C LEU A 85 -30.90 -9.89 7.27
N GLY A 86 -32.04 -10.43 7.69
CA GLY A 86 -32.18 -11.14 8.97
C GLY A 86 -31.29 -12.38 9.04
N LEU A 87 -31.21 -13.16 7.95
CA LEU A 87 -30.32 -14.32 7.85
C LEU A 87 -28.84 -13.91 7.84
N LEU A 88 -28.48 -12.86 7.09
CA LEU A 88 -27.11 -12.34 7.02
C LEU A 88 -26.62 -11.68 8.33
N HIS A 89 -27.54 -11.16 9.14
CA HIS A 89 -27.21 -10.54 10.44
C HIS A 89 -27.25 -11.56 11.59
N CYS A 90 -27.53 -12.82 11.31
CA CYS A 90 -27.58 -13.86 12.32
C CYS A 90 -26.17 -14.34 12.69
N THR A 91 -25.62 -13.83 13.79
CA THR A 91 -24.28 -14.18 14.30
C THR A 91 -24.24 -15.45 15.15
N ALA A 92 -25.35 -16.18 15.24
CA ALA A 92 -25.41 -17.45 15.96
C ALA A 92 -24.56 -18.51 15.23
N PRO A 93 -23.59 -19.15 15.91
CA PRO A 93 -22.65 -20.08 15.26
C PRO A 93 -23.33 -21.31 14.64
N GLU A 94 -24.42 -21.78 15.25
CA GLU A 94 -25.24 -22.90 14.75
C GLU A 94 -26.02 -22.52 13.48
N VAL A 95 -26.41 -21.25 13.37
CA VAL A 95 -27.08 -20.70 12.19
C VAL A 95 -26.06 -20.38 11.10
N SER A 96 -24.84 -19.98 11.44
CA SER A 96 -23.76 -19.75 10.47
C SER A 96 -23.51 -21.00 9.64
N ALA A 97 -23.38 -22.18 10.24
CA ALA A 97 -23.15 -23.42 9.50
C ALA A 97 -24.33 -23.81 8.58
N ALA A 98 -25.56 -23.60 9.05
CA ALA A 98 -26.77 -23.85 8.25
C ALA A 98 -26.92 -22.82 7.12
N VAL A 99 -26.58 -21.56 7.37
CA VAL A 99 -26.55 -20.48 6.37
C VAL A 99 -25.46 -20.76 5.35
N ASP A 100 -24.25 -21.14 5.75
CA ASP A 100 -23.16 -21.45 4.81
C ASP A 100 -23.51 -22.63 3.89
N LEU A 101 -24.26 -23.63 4.39
CA LEU A 101 -24.70 -24.77 3.60
C LEU A 101 -25.92 -24.46 2.71
N ALA A 102 -26.87 -23.67 3.22
CA ALA A 102 -28.14 -23.39 2.54
C ALA A 102 -28.09 -22.15 1.64
N LEU A 103 -27.23 -21.17 1.93
CA LEU A 103 -27.14 -19.90 1.21
C LEU A 103 -26.76 -20.07 -0.27
N PRO A 104 -25.84 -20.97 -0.67
CA PRO A 104 -25.55 -21.19 -2.08
C PRO A 104 -26.75 -21.77 -2.85
N ALA A 105 -27.44 -22.76 -2.26
CA ALA A 105 -28.64 -23.36 -2.84
C ALA A 105 -29.82 -22.37 -2.86
N PHE A 106 -29.94 -21.55 -1.81
CA PHE A 106 -30.89 -20.45 -1.68
C PHE A 106 -30.66 -19.41 -2.77
N LEU A 107 -29.42 -18.94 -2.94
CA LEU A 107 -29.05 -17.97 -3.98
C LEU A 107 -29.28 -18.57 -5.37
N ALA A 108 -28.91 -19.83 -5.62
CA ALA A 108 -29.13 -20.48 -6.90
C ALA A 108 -30.64 -20.59 -7.25
N SER A 109 -31.48 -20.97 -6.29
CA SER A 109 -32.94 -21.06 -6.48
C SER A 109 -33.59 -19.68 -6.63
N ALA A 110 -33.21 -18.72 -5.78
CA ALA A 110 -33.75 -17.36 -5.78
C ALA A 110 -33.34 -16.58 -7.04
N LEU A 111 -32.12 -16.79 -7.55
CA LEU A 111 -31.66 -16.24 -8.83
C LEU A 111 -32.41 -16.85 -10.02
N GLY A 112 -32.84 -18.12 -9.92
CA GLY A 112 -33.63 -18.80 -10.95
C GLY A 112 -35.10 -18.36 -11.01
N ALA A 113 -35.74 -18.08 -9.87
CA ALA A 113 -37.17 -17.81 -9.79
C ALA A 113 -37.56 -16.32 -9.68
N HIS A 114 -36.74 -15.48 -9.05
CA HIS A 114 -37.05 -14.07 -8.76
C HIS A 114 -35.89 -13.15 -9.13
N SER A 115 -35.41 -13.29 -10.37
CA SER A 115 -34.08 -12.81 -10.77
C SER A 115 -33.88 -11.31 -10.57
N THR A 116 -34.91 -10.46 -10.72
CA THR A 116 -34.74 -9.00 -10.62
C THR A 116 -34.66 -8.50 -9.18
N VAL A 117 -35.52 -9.00 -8.28
CA VAL A 117 -35.56 -8.55 -6.87
C VAL A 117 -34.35 -9.09 -6.11
N VAL A 118 -34.00 -10.35 -6.33
CA VAL A 118 -32.85 -10.98 -5.66
C VAL A 118 -31.54 -10.40 -6.19
N SER A 119 -31.42 -10.18 -7.51
CA SER A 119 -30.22 -9.53 -8.06
C SER A 119 -30.09 -8.08 -7.61
N SER A 120 -31.18 -7.32 -7.55
CA SER A 120 -31.12 -5.93 -7.05
C SER A 120 -30.76 -5.88 -5.57
N PHE A 121 -31.30 -6.77 -4.74
CA PHE A 121 -30.89 -6.91 -3.34
C PHE A 121 -29.41 -7.28 -3.21
N ALA A 122 -28.95 -8.31 -3.91
CA ALA A 122 -27.56 -8.76 -3.85
C ALA A 122 -26.59 -7.69 -4.34
N LEU A 123 -26.94 -7.00 -5.44
CA LEU A 123 -26.19 -5.87 -5.97
C LEU A 123 -26.11 -4.75 -4.92
N ASN A 124 -27.24 -4.35 -4.34
CA ASN A 124 -27.27 -3.30 -3.34
C ASN A 124 -26.45 -3.65 -2.10
N ALA A 125 -26.57 -4.88 -1.58
CA ALA A 125 -25.78 -5.35 -0.44
C ALA A 125 -24.27 -5.34 -0.75
N THR A 126 -23.89 -5.78 -1.94
CA THR A 126 -22.49 -5.80 -2.39
C THR A 126 -21.95 -4.38 -2.55
N VAL A 127 -22.72 -3.49 -3.18
CA VAL A 127 -22.38 -2.06 -3.31
C VAL A 127 -22.23 -1.41 -1.94
N SER A 128 -23.14 -1.68 -0.99
CA SER A 128 -23.01 -1.17 0.38
C SER A 128 -21.70 -1.59 1.04
N ARG A 129 -21.26 -2.85 0.87
CA ARG A 129 -19.96 -3.31 1.38
C ARG A 129 -18.78 -2.60 0.73
N TYR A 130 -18.78 -2.44 -0.58
CA TYR A 130 -17.74 -1.69 -1.28
C TYR A 130 -17.69 -0.22 -0.86
N VAL A 131 -18.85 0.41 -0.65
CA VAL A 131 -18.94 1.78 -0.14
C VAL A 131 -18.40 1.87 1.29
N GLU A 132 -18.72 0.91 2.17
CA GLU A 132 -18.18 0.84 3.53
C GLU A 132 -16.64 0.76 3.54
N GLU A 133 -16.06 -0.13 2.72
CA GLU A 133 -14.61 -0.25 2.57
C GLU A 133 -13.98 1.02 2.00
N MET A 134 -14.58 1.63 0.97
CA MET A 134 -14.12 2.90 0.40
C MET A 134 -14.13 4.02 1.45
N LEU A 135 -15.21 4.12 2.23
CA LEU A 135 -15.31 5.09 3.32
C LEU A 135 -14.32 4.80 4.44
N LYS A 136 -13.93 3.55 4.66
CA LYS A 136 -12.89 3.18 5.63
C LYS A 136 -11.51 3.65 5.19
N ILE A 137 -11.12 3.36 3.94
CA ILE A 137 -9.78 3.74 3.41
C ILE A 137 -9.64 5.23 3.12
N THR A 138 -10.73 6.01 3.11
CA THR A 138 -10.69 7.48 2.92
C THR A 138 -10.64 8.27 4.24
N ARG A 139 -10.72 7.60 5.39
CA ARG A 139 -10.56 8.25 6.70
C ARG A 139 -9.12 8.68 6.92
N LYS A 140 -8.96 9.78 7.67
CA LYS A 140 -7.62 10.25 8.09
C LYS A 140 -6.83 9.19 8.86
N SER A 141 -7.52 8.35 9.65
CA SER A 141 -6.91 7.24 10.39
C SER A 141 -6.30 6.16 9.49
N ALA A 142 -6.73 6.07 8.23
CA ALA A 142 -6.15 5.14 7.26
C ALA A 142 -4.78 5.61 6.74
N GLY A 143 -4.34 6.84 7.06
CA GLY A 143 -2.99 7.32 6.73
C GLY A 143 -2.74 7.61 5.25
N PHE A 144 -3.77 7.65 4.41
CA PHE A 144 -3.67 8.00 2.99
C PHE A 144 -3.84 9.51 2.71
N HIS A 145 -3.75 10.34 3.75
CA HIS A 145 -3.89 11.80 3.63
C HIS A 145 -2.52 12.44 3.42
N GLY A 146 -2.27 12.97 2.21
CA GLY A 146 -1.01 13.62 1.84
C GLY A 146 -1.04 15.12 2.14
N GLY A 147 -0.45 15.52 3.27
CA GLY A 147 -0.33 16.92 3.62
C GLY A 147 0.73 17.62 2.77
N VAL A 148 0.32 18.25 1.66
CA VAL A 148 1.20 18.98 0.72
C VAL A 148 2.15 19.95 1.43
N ASN A 149 1.65 20.67 2.45
CA ASN A 149 2.44 21.65 3.19
C ASN A 149 3.29 21.03 4.31
N SER A 150 3.10 19.75 4.63
CA SER A 150 3.75 19.07 5.74
C SER A 150 4.66 17.91 5.32
N VAL A 151 4.79 17.64 4.01
CA VAL A 151 5.66 16.58 3.48
C VAL A 151 7.09 16.77 3.96
N GLN A 152 7.64 15.75 4.61
CA GLN A 152 9.03 15.67 5.00
C GLN A 152 9.84 14.86 3.99
N PRO A 153 11.16 15.09 3.87
CA PRO A 153 12.02 14.25 3.03
C PRO A 153 11.92 12.76 3.37
N ALA A 154 11.82 12.41 4.66
CA ALA A 154 11.64 11.04 5.12
C ALA A 154 10.36 10.39 4.55
N ASP A 155 9.27 11.14 4.37
CA ASP A 155 8.04 10.60 3.78
C ASP A 155 8.30 10.11 2.33
N LEU A 156 9.12 10.84 1.56
CA LEU A 156 9.53 10.44 0.19
C LEU A 156 10.49 9.25 0.17
N GLU A 157 11.43 9.21 1.11
CA GLU A 157 12.42 8.12 1.22
C GLU A 157 11.79 6.80 1.68
N ASP A 158 10.84 6.88 2.61
CA ASP A 158 10.14 5.71 3.17
C ASP A 158 8.93 5.26 2.32
N PHE A 159 8.67 5.94 1.19
CA PHE A 159 7.54 5.57 0.34
C PHE A 159 7.80 4.24 -0.39
N ASP A 160 6.99 3.24 -0.05
CA ASP A 160 6.95 1.96 -0.72
C ASP A 160 5.53 1.64 -1.20
N LEU A 161 5.40 1.44 -2.51
CA LEU A 161 4.13 1.08 -3.14
C LEU A 161 3.59 -0.25 -2.61
N SER A 162 4.47 -1.19 -2.26
CA SER A 162 4.10 -2.51 -1.73
C SER A 162 3.45 -2.37 -0.35
N THR A 163 3.98 -1.49 0.49
CA THR A 163 3.37 -1.12 1.77
C THR A 163 1.99 -0.47 1.59
N VAL A 164 1.81 0.40 0.59
CA VAL A 164 0.50 0.97 0.25
C VAL A 164 -0.48 -0.11 -0.22
N ALA A 165 -0.04 -1.00 -1.11
CA ALA A 165 -0.82 -2.14 -1.60
C ALA A 165 -1.29 -3.04 -0.45
N LEU A 166 -0.37 -3.43 0.43
CA LEU A 166 -0.66 -4.28 1.58
C LEU A 166 -1.73 -3.65 2.49
N ARG A 167 -1.62 -2.35 2.77
CA ARG A 167 -2.60 -1.62 3.60
C ARG A 167 -3.96 -1.51 2.93
N LEU A 168 -4.01 -1.18 1.64
CA LEU A 168 -5.27 -1.16 0.89
C LEU A 168 -5.95 -2.53 0.87
N ARG A 169 -5.19 -3.60 0.65
CA ARG A 169 -5.69 -4.97 0.69
C ARG A 169 -6.21 -5.36 2.07
N GLN A 170 -5.51 -4.96 3.14
CA GLN A 170 -5.93 -5.23 4.51
C GLN A 170 -7.19 -4.44 4.88
N ASP A 171 -7.28 -3.18 4.46
CA ASP A 171 -8.37 -2.31 4.87
C ASP A 171 -9.63 -2.40 4.01
N ALA A 172 -9.48 -2.79 2.75
CA ALA A 172 -10.55 -2.93 1.76
C ALA A 172 -10.41 -4.23 0.94
N PRO A 173 -10.48 -5.41 1.59
CA PRO A 173 -10.22 -6.69 0.92
C PRO A 173 -11.22 -7.03 -0.20
N LEU A 174 -12.50 -6.64 -0.08
CA LEU A 174 -13.50 -6.93 -1.10
C LEU A 174 -13.30 -6.05 -2.35
N LEU A 175 -13.05 -4.76 -2.16
CA LEU A 175 -12.69 -3.84 -3.24
C LEU A 175 -11.39 -4.26 -3.93
N TRP A 176 -10.39 -4.69 -3.13
CA TRP A 176 -9.14 -5.19 -3.65
C TRP A 176 -9.37 -6.41 -4.55
N ASP A 177 -10.07 -7.44 -4.08
CA ASP A 177 -10.35 -8.65 -4.87
C ASP A 177 -11.16 -8.34 -6.13
N LEU A 178 -12.17 -7.46 -6.05
CA LEU A 178 -12.93 -7.00 -7.20
C LEU A 178 -12.01 -6.36 -8.26
N LEU A 179 -11.20 -5.40 -7.84
CA LEU A 179 -10.33 -4.66 -8.76
C LEU A 179 -9.20 -5.53 -9.31
N SER A 180 -8.63 -6.44 -8.51
CA SER A 180 -7.67 -7.44 -8.99
C SER A 180 -8.30 -8.26 -10.11
N ARG A 181 -9.50 -8.81 -9.92
CA ARG A 181 -10.19 -9.58 -10.97
C ARG A 181 -10.52 -8.77 -12.22
N LEU A 182 -10.87 -7.48 -12.06
CA LEU A 182 -11.18 -6.59 -13.19
C LEU A 182 -9.92 -6.15 -13.96
N THR A 183 -8.77 -6.08 -13.29
CA THR A 183 -7.50 -5.62 -13.88
C THR A 183 -6.61 -6.77 -14.35
N ASP A 184 -6.88 -7.99 -13.90
CA ASP A 184 -6.29 -9.22 -14.41
C ASP A 184 -6.78 -9.45 -15.84
N ALA A 185 -6.07 -8.84 -16.79
CA ALA A 185 -6.33 -8.94 -18.24
C ALA A 185 -6.18 -10.35 -18.82
N ARG A 186 -5.78 -11.34 -17.99
CA ARG A 186 -5.99 -12.74 -18.31
C ARG A 186 -7.48 -12.99 -18.20
N GLY A 187 -8.17 -12.64 -19.27
CA GLY A 187 -9.57 -12.94 -19.46
C GLY A 187 -9.83 -14.34 -18.93
N THR A 188 -10.94 -14.51 -18.25
CA THR A 188 -11.54 -15.82 -18.01
C THR A 188 -11.73 -16.47 -19.37
N HIS A 189 -10.67 -17.05 -19.95
CA HIS A 189 -10.74 -17.78 -21.20
C HIS A 189 -11.64 -18.96 -20.86
N PRO A 190 -12.89 -18.97 -21.35
CA PRO A 190 -13.89 -19.93 -20.91
C PRO A 190 -13.55 -21.36 -21.40
N ASP A 191 -12.51 -21.51 -22.23
CA ASP A 191 -12.17 -22.74 -22.92
C ASP A 191 -11.25 -23.69 -22.13
N SER A 192 -10.74 -23.30 -20.96
CA SER A 192 -10.01 -24.23 -20.08
C SER A 192 -10.96 -25.10 -19.24
N SER A 193 -12.03 -25.60 -19.85
CA SER A 193 -12.95 -26.59 -19.27
C SER A 193 -12.39 -28.02 -19.32
N SER A 194 -11.18 -28.20 -19.86
CA SER A 194 -10.47 -29.48 -19.86
C SER A 194 -9.83 -29.75 -18.49
N GLY A 195 -10.64 -30.05 -17.46
CA GLY A 195 -10.36 -30.92 -16.29
C GLY A 195 -9.05 -30.81 -15.50
N GLY A 196 -8.11 -29.96 -15.87
CA GLY A 196 -6.84 -29.73 -15.22
C GLY A 196 -7.10 -28.84 -14.03
N ALA A 197 -6.79 -29.34 -12.85
CA ALA A 197 -6.86 -28.60 -11.60
C ALA A 197 -6.35 -27.17 -11.86
N ARG A 198 -7.25 -26.18 -11.73
CA ARG A 198 -6.84 -24.78 -11.61
C ARG A 198 -5.71 -24.80 -10.60
N VAL A 199 -4.49 -24.50 -11.06
CA VAL A 199 -3.39 -24.21 -10.14
C VAL A 199 -4.00 -23.17 -9.22
N PRO A 200 -4.26 -23.49 -7.93
CA PRO A 200 -4.86 -22.53 -7.04
C PRO A 200 -4.01 -21.29 -7.20
N THR A 201 -4.63 -20.14 -7.47
CA THR A 201 -3.95 -18.85 -7.34
C THR A 201 -3.24 -18.97 -6.01
N PHE A 202 -1.92 -19.19 -6.10
CA PHE A 202 -1.14 -19.52 -4.93
C PHE A 202 -1.24 -18.20 -4.18
N LEU A 203 -2.09 -18.16 -3.17
CA LEU A 203 -1.89 -17.31 -2.02
C LEU A 203 -0.55 -17.81 -1.48
N VAL A 204 0.55 -17.41 -2.14
CA VAL A 204 1.85 -17.41 -1.55
C VAL A 204 1.62 -16.54 -0.33
N ALA A 205 1.48 -17.21 0.81
CA ALA A 205 1.39 -16.52 2.07
C ALA A 205 2.58 -15.56 2.07
N PRO A 206 2.40 -14.26 2.38
CA PRO A 206 3.46 -13.26 2.32
C PRO A 206 4.73 -13.58 3.15
N GLY A 207 4.77 -14.73 3.85
CA GLY A 207 5.88 -15.15 4.71
C GLY A 207 6.73 -16.32 4.21
N ASP A 208 6.46 -16.96 3.06
CA ASP A 208 7.20 -18.19 2.65
C ASP A 208 8.07 -18.04 1.40
N LEU A 209 8.14 -16.84 0.82
CA LEU A 209 9.25 -16.44 -0.04
C LEU A 209 10.29 -15.81 0.88
N GLY A 210 11.28 -16.61 1.29
CA GLY A 210 12.31 -16.21 2.25
C GLY A 210 12.81 -14.79 2.02
N ALA A 211 12.95 -14.06 3.14
CA ALA A 211 13.48 -12.72 3.25
C ALA A 211 14.95 -12.64 2.80
N HIS A 212 15.20 -12.85 1.51
CA HIS A 212 16.32 -12.24 0.86
C HIS A 212 15.91 -10.82 0.51
N ASP A 213 16.41 -9.88 1.33
CA ASP A 213 16.51 -8.43 1.13
C ASP A 213 17.29 -8.06 -0.15
N ASP A 214 17.08 -8.77 -1.24
CA ASP A 214 17.43 -8.28 -2.56
C ASP A 214 16.27 -7.39 -2.97
N ALA A 215 16.46 -6.11 -2.68
CA ALA A 215 15.65 -5.01 -3.15
C ALA A 215 15.04 -5.33 -4.53
N ILE A 216 13.77 -4.96 -4.70
CA ILE A 216 13.11 -4.77 -5.99
C ILE A 216 13.80 -3.59 -6.70
N LEU A 217 15.13 -3.63 -6.82
CA LEU A 217 15.85 -2.96 -7.86
C LEU A 217 15.47 -3.75 -9.11
N LEU A 218 14.61 -3.12 -9.91
CA LEU A 218 14.57 -3.32 -11.35
C LEU A 218 16.03 -3.25 -11.82
N ASN A 219 16.73 -4.38 -11.79
CA ASN A 219 18.07 -4.49 -12.30
C ASN A 219 17.92 -4.32 -13.81
N HIS A 220 18.09 -3.07 -14.26
CA HIS A 220 18.07 -2.59 -15.64
C HIS A 220 19.30 -3.09 -16.43
N GLY A 221 19.86 -4.24 -16.05
CA GLY A 221 20.90 -4.92 -16.80
C GLY A 221 20.27 -5.71 -17.93
N GLU A 222 20.37 -5.13 -19.13
CA GLU A 222 20.26 -5.76 -20.45
C GLU A 222 18.82 -6.13 -20.89
N ASP A 223 18.20 -5.13 -21.54
CA ASP A 223 17.43 -5.12 -22.79
C ASP A 223 17.15 -6.45 -23.53
N ASP A 224 16.75 -7.52 -22.85
CA ASP A 224 15.84 -8.47 -23.46
C ASP A 224 14.45 -7.82 -23.38
N GLU A 225 14.11 -7.06 -24.43
CA GLU A 225 12.78 -6.54 -24.74
C GLU A 225 11.86 -7.75 -25.01
N ILE A 226 11.63 -8.58 -23.99
CA ILE A 226 10.71 -9.70 -24.07
C ILE A 226 9.33 -9.06 -24.16
N ASN A 227 8.79 -9.07 -25.38
CA ASN A 227 7.42 -8.68 -25.67
C ASN A 227 6.49 -9.33 -24.63
N GLU A 228 5.74 -8.51 -23.88
CA GLU A 228 4.91 -8.98 -22.75
C GLU A 228 3.94 -10.08 -23.20
N GLU A 229 3.47 -10.01 -24.44
CA GLU A 229 2.64 -11.04 -25.07
C GLU A 229 3.42 -12.34 -25.28
N GLU A 230 4.69 -12.28 -25.69
CA GLU A 230 5.55 -13.44 -25.93
C GLU A 230 5.99 -14.11 -24.62
N ALA A 231 6.24 -13.35 -23.55
CA ALA A 231 6.50 -13.89 -22.23
C ALA A 231 5.32 -14.74 -21.71
N VAL A 232 4.09 -14.27 -21.94
CA VAL A 232 2.87 -14.96 -21.51
C VAL A 232 2.58 -16.17 -22.40
N VAL A 233 2.72 -16.04 -23.72
CA VAL A 233 2.55 -17.16 -24.67
C VAL A 233 3.60 -18.24 -24.41
N ASN A 234 4.84 -17.89 -24.05
CA ASN A 234 5.88 -18.88 -23.74
C ASN A 234 5.66 -19.60 -22.41
N VAL A 235 5.04 -18.96 -21.41
CA VAL A 235 4.60 -19.66 -20.18
C VAL A 235 3.50 -20.67 -20.50
N GLN A 236 2.58 -20.32 -21.40
CA GLN A 236 1.48 -21.20 -21.81
C GLN A 236 1.96 -22.36 -22.73
N ARG A 237 2.79 -22.07 -23.74
CA ARG A 237 3.39 -23.06 -24.64
C ARG A 237 4.33 -24.03 -23.93
N ALA A 238 5.09 -23.57 -22.95
CA ALA A 238 5.95 -24.46 -22.16
C ALA A 238 5.15 -25.51 -21.35
N VAL A 239 3.84 -25.31 -21.17
CA VAL A 239 2.93 -26.29 -20.56
C VAL A 239 2.29 -27.20 -21.62
N GLU A 240 2.13 -26.72 -22.86
CA GLU A 240 1.46 -27.44 -23.95
C GLU A 240 2.40 -28.28 -24.83
N ASP A 241 3.69 -27.92 -24.94
CA ASP A 241 4.70 -28.64 -25.74
C ASP A 241 5.43 -29.76 -24.94
N GLU A 242 4.92 -30.16 -23.76
CA GLU A 242 5.42 -31.37 -23.08
C GLU A 242 4.88 -32.61 -23.80
N ASP A 243 5.76 -33.21 -24.60
CA ASP A 243 5.54 -34.40 -25.42
C ASP A 243 4.88 -35.54 -24.60
N PRO A 244 3.61 -35.89 -24.85
CA PRO A 244 2.82 -36.77 -23.98
C PRO A 244 3.28 -38.25 -23.97
N MET A 245 4.42 -38.56 -24.58
CA MET A 245 4.98 -39.91 -24.66
C MET A 245 6.28 -40.10 -23.86
N ALA A 246 6.83 -39.05 -23.22
CA ALA A 246 7.88 -39.25 -22.23
C ALA A 246 7.25 -39.80 -20.95
N VAL A 247 7.42 -41.10 -20.70
CA VAL A 247 7.00 -41.80 -19.47
C VAL A 247 7.84 -41.26 -18.31
N ASP A 248 7.44 -40.09 -17.79
CA ASP A 248 8.07 -39.45 -16.65
C ASP A 248 7.58 -40.09 -15.35
N ASP A 249 8.55 -40.41 -14.50
CA ASP A 249 8.35 -40.85 -13.12
C ASP A 249 7.47 -39.82 -12.38
N PRO A 250 6.27 -40.19 -11.89
CA PRO A 250 5.33 -39.27 -11.24
C PRO A 250 5.86 -38.66 -9.93
N THR A 251 7.07 -39.01 -9.51
CA THR A 251 7.69 -38.49 -8.29
C THR A 251 8.63 -37.30 -8.50
N VAL A 252 9.03 -36.98 -9.74
CA VAL A 252 9.96 -35.87 -10.00
C VAL A 252 9.21 -34.59 -10.36
N VAL A 253 8.82 -33.83 -9.33
CA VAL A 253 8.31 -32.45 -9.50
C VAL A 253 9.44 -31.59 -10.04
N ARG A 254 9.46 -31.34 -11.36
CA ARG A 254 10.41 -30.40 -11.97
C ARG A 254 10.13 -28.99 -11.44
N ALA A 255 11.13 -28.37 -10.84
CA ALA A 255 11.05 -26.98 -10.40
C ALA A 255 10.78 -26.06 -11.62
N PRO A 256 9.91 -25.05 -11.49
CA PRO A 256 9.63 -24.11 -12.57
C PRO A 256 10.91 -23.41 -13.03
N ARG A 257 11.07 -23.24 -14.34
CA ARG A 257 12.25 -22.57 -14.92
C ARG A 257 12.34 -21.13 -14.36
N PRO A 258 13.53 -20.64 -13.98
CA PRO A 258 13.68 -19.32 -13.33
C PRO A 258 13.12 -18.14 -14.14
N LYS A 259 13.06 -18.25 -15.49
CA LYS A 259 12.47 -17.23 -16.37
C LYS A 259 10.96 -17.05 -16.14
N THR A 260 10.22 -18.13 -15.83
CA THR A 260 8.77 -18.04 -15.59
C THR A 260 8.44 -17.38 -14.24
N VAL A 261 9.30 -17.58 -13.24
CA VAL A 261 9.17 -16.95 -11.92
C VAL A 261 9.34 -15.43 -12.00
N LYS A 262 10.34 -14.93 -12.75
CA LYS A 262 10.56 -13.47 -12.93
C LYS A 262 9.39 -12.81 -13.66
N ALA A 263 8.87 -13.44 -14.72
CA ALA A 263 7.71 -12.94 -15.46
C ALA A 263 6.46 -12.88 -14.57
N LEU A 264 6.19 -13.92 -13.77
CA LEU A 264 5.06 -13.96 -12.86
C LEU A 264 5.15 -12.87 -11.77
N ARG A 265 6.35 -12.60 -11.23
CA ARG A 265 6.57 -11.51 -10.27
C ARG A 265 6.29 -10.13 -10.89
N ARG A 266 6.80 -9.87 -12.10
CA ARG A 266 6.51 -8.61 -12.83
C ARG A 266 5.02 -8.44 -13.08
N TYR A 267 4.35 -9.49 -13.51
CA TYR A 267 2.90 -9.47 -13.74
C TYR A 267 2.12 -9.17 -12.45
N THR A 268 2.47 -9.84 -11.35
CA THR A 268 1.83 -9.62 -10.06
C THR A 268 2.01 -8.17 -9.61
N ALA A 269 3.25 -7.65 -9.66
CA ALA A 269 3.53 -6.25 -9.33
C ALA A 269 2.76 -5.26 -10.20
N LEU A 270 2.61 -5.54 -11.50
CA LEU A 270 1.84 -4.69 -12.41
C LEU A 270 0.34 -4.70 -12.08
N SER A 271 -0.23 -5.88 -11.75
CA SER A 271 -1.63 -5.99 -11.31
C SER A 271 -1.85 -5.21 -10.01
N GLU A 272 -0.96 -5.35 -9.02
CA GLU A 272 -1.01 -4.59 -7.78
C GLU A 272 -0.92 -3.08 -8.01
N MET A 273 0.01 -2.63 -8.86
CA MET A 273 0.16 -1.21 -9.21
C MET A 273 -1.13 -0.65 -9.85
N LYS A 274 -1.80 -1.42 -10.73
CA LYS A 274 -3.08 -1.03 -11.34
C LYS A 274 -4.17 -0.86 -10.29
N VAL A 275 -4.32 -1.83 -9.39
CA VAL A 275 -5.32 -1.79 -8.31
C VAL A 275 -5.07 -0.62 -7.37
N VAL A 276 -3.82 -0.41 -6.93
CA VAL A 276 -3.43 0.72 -6.07
C VAL A 276 -3.73 2.05 -6.75
N THR A 277 -3.45 2.19 -8.05
CA THR A 277 -3.71 3.41 -8.82
C THR A 277 -5.21 3.69 -8.91
N ILE A 278 -6.03 2.69 -9.25
CA ILE A 278 -7.49 2.84 -9.34
C ILE A 278 -8.09 3.20 -7.97
N LEU A 279 -7.66 2.53 -6.90
CA LEU A 279 -8.09 2.85 -5.54
C LEU A 279 -7.63 4.25 -5.12
N GLY A 280 -6.42 4.68 -5.47
CA GLY A 280 -5.93 6.03 -5.21
C GLY A 280 -6.79 7.10 -5.88
N ILE A 281 -7.18 6.90 -7.13
CA ILE A 281 -8.10 7.81 -7.86
C ILE A 281 -9.47 7.83 -7.17
N ALA A 282 -10.03 6.66 -6.83
CA ALA A 282 -11.33 6.55 -6.17
C ALA A 282 -11.32 7.19 -4.76
N GLN A 283 -10.24 7.02 -4.02
CA GLN A 283 -10.03 7.65 -2.71
C GLN A 283 -10.01 9.17 -2.83
N GLN A 284 -9.25 9.72 -3.78
CA GLN A 284 -9.18 11.17 -4.00
C GLN A 284 -10.53 11.74 -4.46
N ALA A 285 -11.24 11.03 -5.33
CA ALA A 285 -12.58 11.42 -5.79
C ALA A 285 -13.61 11.43 -4.65
N THR A 286 -13.49 10.48 -3.71
CA THR A 286 -14.37 10.38 -2.53
C THR A 286 -14.00 11.42 -1.46
N ASN A 287 -12.70 11.66 -1.26
CA ASN A 287 -12.16 12.62 -0.31
C ASN A 287 -10.89 13.26 -0.90
N GLN A 288 -10.97 14.53 -1.27
CA GLN A 288 -9.85 15.27 -1.88
C GLN A 288 -8.58 15.34 -1.02
N GLN A 289 -8.69 15.08 0.28
CA GLN A 289 -7.54 14.99 1.19
C GLN A 289 -6.78 13.66 1.08
N CYS A 290 -7.39 12.62 0.51
CA CYS A 290 -6.76 11.32 0.25
C CYS A 290 -5.96 11.36 -1.06
N ASN A 291 -4.87 12.10 -1.04
CA ASN A 291 -4.04 12.40 -2.21
C ASN A 291 -2.62 11.86 -2.08
N LEU A 292 -2.38 10.85 -1.23
CA LEU A 292 -1.04 10.35 -0.94
C LEU A 292 -0.32 9.87 -2.20
N ILE A 293 -0.94 8.97 -2.97
CA ILE A 293 -0.35 8.42 -4.20
C ILE A 293 -0.12 9.53 -5.23
N GLN A 294 -1.10 10.42 -5.39
CA GLN A 294 -1.02 11.55 -6.31
C GLN A 294 0.08 12.54 -5.96
N LEU A 295 0.35 12.72 -4.66
CA LEU A 295 1.41 13.58 -4.16
C LEU A 295 2.78 12.99 -4.49
N TYR A 296 2.99 11.69 -4.28
CA TYR A 296 4.25 11.01 -4.66
C TYR A 296 4.46 10.99 -6.16
N MET A 297 3.42 10.69 -6.94
CA MET A 297 3.49 10.74 -8.41
C MET A 297 3.80 12.16 -8.90
N GLY A 298 3.17 13.18 -8.31
CA GLY A 298 3.47 14.58 -8.60
C GLY A 298 4.90 14.96 -8.28
N ALA A 299 5.42 14.55 -7.12
CA ALA A 299 6.80 14.77 -6.73
C ALA A 299 7.78 14.11 -7.72
N PHE A 300 7.54 12.85 -8.10
CA PHE A 300 8.34 12.13 -9.09
C PHE A 300 8.36 12.82 -10.46
N LEU A 301 7.20 13.27 -10.94
CA LEU A 301 7.10 14.00 -12.21
C LEU A 301 7.86 15.33 -12.17
N ARG A 302 7.86 16.03 -11.02
CA ARG A 302 8.69 17.23 -10.87
C ARG A 302 10.18 16.93 -10.86
N MET A 303 10.59 15.86 -10.20
CA MET A 303 12.00 15.42 -10.18
C MET A 303 12.51 15.04 -11.57
N THR A 304 11.64 14.48 -12.42
CA THR A 304 11.96 14.11 -13.80
C THR A 304 11.74 15.25 -14.81
N HIS A 305 11.47 16.47 -14.32
CA HIS A 305 11.20 17.65 -15.16
C HIS A 305 10.09 17.44 -16.20
N ALA A 306 9.03 16.69 -15.84
CA ALA A 306 7.89 16.48 -16.71
C ALA A 306 7.25 17.84 -17.09
N PRO A 307 6.91 18.07 -18.38
CA PRO A 307 6.27 19.31 -18.80
C PRO A 307 4.96 19.58 -18.06
N ASP A 308 4.69 20.85 -17.74
CA ASP A 308 3.47 21.26 -17.02
C ASP A 308 2.18 20.78 -17.70
N THR A 309 2.18 20.68 -19.04
CA THR A 309 1.05 20.15 -19.81
C THR A 309 0.75 18.69 -19.47
N VAL A 310 1.77 17.84 -19.36
CA VAL A 310 1.62 16.41 -18.98
C VAL A 310 1.06 16.33 -17.56
N VAL A 311 1.64 17.12 -16.66
CA VAL A 311 1.22 17.16 -15.26
C VAL A 311 -0.22 17.66 -15.10
N ASN A 312 -0.62 18.68 -15.86
CA ASN A 312 -2.00 19.17 -15.88
C ASN A 312 -2.98 18.10 -16.38
N VAL A 313 -2.63 17.36 -17.44
CA VAL A 313 -3.46 16.25 -17.96
C VAL A 313 -3.61 15.17 -16.90
N LEU A 314 -2.52 14.75 -16.25
CA LEU A 314 -2.57 13.73 -15.19
C LEU A 314 -3.34 14.18 -13.95
N ASN A 315 -3.26 15.47 -13.60
CA ASN A 315 -4.06 16.06 -12.54
C ASN A 315 -5.56 16.04 -12.88
N HIS A 316 -5.92 16.32 -14.13
CA HIS A 316 -7.31 16.21 -14.59
C HIS A 316 -7.85 14.77 -14.56
N ILE A 317 -7.00 13.76 -14.72
CA ILE A 317 -7.38 12.34 -14.59
C ILE A 317 -7.46 11.92 -13.11
N GLY A 318 -6.84 12.67 -12.19
CA GLY A 318 -6.75 12.33 -10.76
C GLY A 318 -5.55 11.43 -10.41
N ILE A 319 -4.54 11.37 -11.27
CA ILE A 319 -3.31 10.60 -11.04
C ILE A 319 -2.26 11.43 -10.29
N THR A 320 -2.33 12.76 -10.38
CA THR A 320 -1.40 13.68 -9.71
C THR A 320 -2.16 14.79 -9.00
N VAL A 321 -1.47 15.50 -8.10
CA VAL A 321 -1.98 16.77 -7.55
C VAL A 321 -1.76 17.93 -8.52
N SER A 322 -2.36 19.08 -8.23
CA SER A 322 -2.21 20.29 -9.06
C SER A 322 -0.77 20.84 -9.04
N ASN A 323 -0.36 21.55 -10.11
CA ASN A 323 0.95 22.21 -10.18
C ASN A 323 1.25 23.09 -8.96
N GLN A 324 0.27 23.89 -8.51
CA GLN A 324 0.42 24.72 -7.31
C GLN A 324 0.67 23.88 -6.05
N SER A 325 0.02 22.72 -5.93
CA SER A 325 0.26 21.79 -4.83
C SER A 325 1.65 21.17 -4.91
N MET A 326 2.13 20.80 -6.09
CA MET A 326 3.51 20.32 -6.24
C MET A 326 4.53 21.40 -5.87
N ASP A 327 4.34 22.64 -6.33
CA ASP A 327 5.25 23.75 -6.01
C ASP A 327 5.27 24.03 -4.49
N ALA A 328 4.11 23.93 -3.83
CA ALA A 328 4.00 24.03 -2.38
C ALA A 328 4.70 22.86 -1.66
N ALA A 329 4.57 21.63 -2.17
CA ALA A 329 5.27 20.46 -1.64
C ALA A 329 6.79 20.61 -1.79
N VAL A 330 7.28 21.01 -2.97
CA VAL A 330 8.70 21.28 -3.22
C VAL A 330 9.23 22.40 -2.33
N SER A 331 8.46 23.47 -2.13
CA SER A 331 8.82 24.54 -1.19
C SER A 331 8.91 24.02 0.25
N SER A 332 7.97 23.17 0.67
CA SER A 332 7.99 22.57 2.00
C SER A 332 9.18 21.63 2.19
N LEU A 333 9.43 20.75 1.22
CA LEU A 333 10.58 19.84 1.18
C LEU A 333 11.91 20.61 1.19
N SER A 334 12.01 21.69 0.42
CA SER A 334 13.19 22.55 0.40
C SER A 334 13.42 23.22 1.77
N LYS A 335 12.37 23.73 2.42
CA LYS A 335 12.46 24.30 3.77
C LYS A 335 12.84 23.24 4.81
N ALA A 336 12.25 22.04 4.73
CA ALA A 336 12.57 20.92 5.61
C ALA A 336 14.01 20.45 5.39
N GLY A 337 14.45 20.32 4.14
CA GLY A 337 15.83 20.00 3.77
C GLY A 337 16.82 21.05 4.27
N ALA A 338 16.55 22.34 4.07
CA ALA A 338 17.38 23.42 4.58
C ALA A 338 17.47 23.39 6.11
N LYS A 339 16.35 23.14 6.81
CA LYS A 339 16.33 22.96 8.26
C LYS A 339 17.17 21.76 8.68
N ASN A 340 17.02 20.61 8.02
CA ASN A 340 17.79 19.40 8.30
C ASN A 340 19.29 19.63 8.09
N LEU A 341 19.67 20.30 6.99
CA LEU A 341 21.05 20.69 6.72
C LEU A 341 21.62 21.65 7.77
N LEU A 342 20.82 22.61 8.26
CA LEU A 342 21.25 23.51 9.34
C LEU A 342 21.41 22.76 10.66
N THR A 343 20.47 21.87 11.00
CA THR A 343 20.54 21.04 12.20
C THR A 343 21.77 20.13 12.14
N GLN A 344 21.98 19.43 11.04
CA GLN A 344 23.15 18.58 10.80
C GLN A 344 24.46 19.38 10.74
N GLY A 345 24.43 20.59 10.18
CA GLY A 345 25.54 21.55 10.20
C GLY A 345 25.92 21.99 11.61
N SER A 346 24.94 22.08 12.52
CA SER A 346 25.13 22.54 13.89
C SER A 346 25.69 21.47 14.84
N THR A 347 25.56 20.18 14.50
CA THR A 347 26.00 19.08 15.38
C THR A 347 27.52 18.91 15.45
N LYS A 348 28.32 19.70 14.70
CA LYS A 348 29.79 19.52 14.52
C LYS A 348 30.20 18.13 14.00
N THR A 349 29.24 17.26 13.68
CA THR A 349 29.43 15.91 13.16
C THR A 349 29.19 15.85 11.66
N SER A 350 29.19 16.99 10.97
CA SER A 350 29.05 17.03 9.52
C SER A 350 30.29 17.60 8.87
N GLN A 351 30.69 16.99 7.76
CA GLN A 351 31.81 17.41 6.94
C GLN A 351 31.26 18.17 5.73
N LYS A 352 31.88 19.31 5.41
CA LYS A 352 31.50 20.10 4.24
C LYS A 352 32.50 19.83 3.13
N ALA A 353 32.02 19.28 2.02
CA ALA A 353 32.78 19.24 0.77
C ALA A 353 32.31 20.42 -0.08
N PHE A 354 33.24 21.28 -0.49
CA PHE A 354 32.95 22.39 -1.39
C PHE A 354 33.38 22.00 -2.80
N ASP A 355 32.54 22.30 -3.78
CA ASP A 355 32.85 22.12 -5.19
C ASP A 355 32.49 23.39 -5.97
N ASN A 356 33.36 23.78 -6.91
CA ASN A 356 33.13 24.92 -7.78
C ASN A 356 32.33 24.46 -8.99
N VAL A 357 31.05 24.82 -9.01
CA VAL A 357 30.17 24.55 -10.14
C VAL A 357 30.27 25.74 -11.11
N ASP A 358 31.00 25.51 -12.20
CA ASP A 358 31.14 26.49 -13.26
C ASP A 358 30.08 26.28 -14.35
N PHE A 359 29.15 27.22 -14.46
CA PHE A 359 28.15 27.22 -15.52
C PHE A 359 28.71 27.91 -16.76
N LYS A 360 28.71 27.17 -17.88
CA LYS A 360 28.90 27.73 -19.22
C LYS A 360 27.53 27.79 -19.88
N ASP A 361 26.87 28.94 -19.84
CA ASP A 361 25.63 29.15 -20.57
C ASP A 361 25.89 28.92 -22.08
N PRO A 362 25.32 27.88 -22.70
CA PRO A 362 25.51 27.66 -24.12
C PRO A 362 24.71 28.72 -24.88
N VAL A 363 25.37 29.77 -25.33
CA VAL A 363 24.74 30.74 -26.23
C VAL A 363 24.52 30.04 -27.57
N ALA A 364 23.25 29.88 -27.98
CA ALA A 364 22.85 29.16 -29.20
C ALA A 364 23.51 29.71 -30.48
N GLN A 365 23.91 30.98 -30.49
CA GLN A 365 24.79 31.56 -31.50
C GLN A 365 25.88 32.40 -30.84
N PRO A 366 27.16 32.10 -31.07
CA PRO A 366 28.25 32.96 -30.61
C PRO A 366 28.18 34.29 -31.37
N THR A 367 27.58 35.30 -30.75
CA THR A 367 27.65 36.67 -31.26
C THR A 367 28.97 37.28 -30.84
N VAL A 368 29.62 38.01 -31.75
CA VAL A 368 30.96 38.63 -31.59
C VAL A 368 31.04 39.60 -30.40
N TYR A 369 29.91 39.96 -29.78
CA TYR A 369 29.80 41.00 -28.75
C TYR A 369 29.28 40.52 -27.40
N VAL A 370 29.02 39.22 -27.20
CA VAL A 370 28.62 38.70 -25.89
C VAL A 370 29.82 37.98 -25.28
N ASP A 371 30.58 38.72 -24.48
CA ASP A 371 31.55 38.11 -23.56
C ASP A 371 30.79 37.05 -22.74
N LYS A 372 31.21 35.79 -22.90
CA LYS A 372 30.65 34.67 -22.14
C LYS A 372 30.88 34.96 -20.67
N LYS A 373 29.87 35.45 -19.96
CA LYS A 373 29.91 35.58 -18.51
C LYS A 373 29.93 34.18 -17.94
N MET A 374 31.13 33.70 -17.61
CA MET A 374 31.29 32.50 -16.79
C MET A 374 30.64 32.79 -15.45
N GLN A 375 29.56 32.06 -15.14
CA GLN A 375 28.95 32.11 -13.83
C GLN A 375 29.55 30.98 -13.02
N SER A 376 30.22 31.30 -11.93
CA SER A 376 30.75 30.30 -10.99
C SER A 376 29.91 30.34 -9.72
N ALA A 377 29.45 29.17 -9.27
CA ALA A 377 28.81 29.00 -7.98
C ALA A 377 29.59 27.99 -7.16
N ILE A 378 29.74 28.24 -5.85
CA ILE A 378 30.31 27.27 -4.94
C ILE A 378 29.17 26.46 -4.35
N SER A 379 29.10 25.19 -4.71
CA SER A 379 28.21 24.23 -4.06
C SER A 379 28.87 23.68 -2.79
N ALA A 380 28.07 23.37 -1.79
CA ALA A 380 28.53 22.73 -0.57
C ALA A 380 27.68 21.49 -0.29
N LEU A 381 28.32 20.33 -0.27
CA LEU A 381 27.72 19.07 0.14
C LEU A 381 27.97 18.85 1.63
N ASN A 382 26.90 18.63 2.38
CA ASN A 382 26.99 18.29 3.80
C ASN A 382 26.96 16.77 3.97
N ILE A 383 28.11 16.19 4.29
CA ILE A 383 28.28 14.75 4.50
C ILE A 383 28.14 14.47 5.99
N SER A 384 27.18 13.64 6.37
CA SER A 384 27.10 13.13 7.74
C SER A 384 28.38 12.36 8.07
N SER A 385 29.01 12.68 9.20
CA SER A 385 30.07 11.82 9.72
C SER A 385 29.49 10.45 10.11
N HIS A 386 30.36 9.45 10.21
CA HIS A 386 29.98 8.10 10.62
C HIS A 386 29.15 8.12 11.93
N PRO A 387 28.09 7.31 12.08
CA PRO A 387 27.19 7.34 13.24
C PRO A 387 27.86 7.16 14.61
N SER A 388 29.04 6.51 14.64
CA SER A 388 29.83 6.35 15.87
C SER A 388 30.56 7.62 16.33
N LEU A 389 30.61 8.67 15.49
CA LEU A 389 31.31 9.91 15.79
C LEU A 389 30.36 10.87 16.51
N THR A 390 30.54 11.00 17.83
CA THR A 390 29.85 12.00 18.66
C THR A 390 30.53 13.38 18.58
N PRO A 391 29.82 14.47 18.93
CA PRO A 391 30.40 15.82 18.99
C PRO A 391 31.64 15.92 19.90
N GLU A 392 31.74 15.07 20.93
CA GLU A 392 32.88 15.05 21.86
C GLU A 392 34.20 14.69 21.17
N HIS A 393 34.16 13.86 20.13
CA HIS A 393 35.34 13.54 19.33
C HIS A 393 35.91 14.76 18.58
N PHE A 394 35.08 15.80 18.38
CA PHE A 394 35.47 17.03 17.71
C PHE A 394 35.74 18.19 18.68
N ARG A 395 35.78 17.96 20.01
CA ARG A 395 36.01 19.02 21.01
C ARG A 395 37.32 19.79 20.81
N PHE A 396 38.32 19.14 20.23
CA PHE A 396 39.63 19.75 19.95
C PHE A 396 39.69 20.47 18.60
N VAL A 397 38.68 20.33 17.73
CA VAL A 397 38.64 21.01 16.43
C VAL A 397 38.60 22.52 16.62
N ASP A 398 37.83 23.02 17.60
CA ASP A 398 37.79 24.45 17.90
C ASP A 398 39.16 24.97 18.35
N ILE A 399 39.88 24.19 19.17
CA ILE A 399 41.23 24.54 19.62
C ILE A 399 42.17 24.56 18.42
N ALA A 400 42.19 23.49 17.62
CA ALA A 400 43.03 23.39 16.42
C ALA A 400 42.74 24.52 15.42
N TRP A 401 41.47 24.89 15.23
CA TRP A 401 41.06 26.00 14.37
C TRP A 401 41.51 27.36 14.90
N GLN A 402 41.45 27.56 16.22
CA GLN A 402 41.87 28.81 16.86
C GLN A 402 43.39 28.97 16.92
N THR A 403 44.13 27.87 17.10
CA THR A 403 45.59 27.89 17.23
C THR A 403 46.32 27.89 15.88
N ASN A 404 45.64 27.50 14.79
CA ASN A 404 46.28 27.46 13.47
C ASN A 404 46.26 28.85 12.80
N GLU A 405 47.34 29.61 12.97
CA GLU A 405 47.52 30.94 12.36
C GLU A 405 47.42 30.91 10.82
N ALA A 406 47.80 29.79 10.18
CA ALA A 406 47.73 29.64 8.73
C ALA A 406 46.29 29.63 8.18
N ILE A 407 45.28 29.40 9.03
CA ILE A 407 43.86 29.46 8.68
C ILE A 407 43.28 30.87 8.89
N ARG A 408 43.83 31.65 9.84
CA ARG A 408 43.32 32.98 10.21
C ARG A 408 43.78 34.11 9.32
N LEU A 409 44.97 34.00 8.72
CA LEU A 409 45.51 35.07 7.89
C LEU A 409 44.87 35.05 6.50
N PRO A 410 44.40 36.21 5.97
CA PRO A 410 44.01 36.33 4.58
C PRO A 410 45.14 35.79 3.70
N ARG A 411 44.83 34.89 2.77
CA ARG A 411 45.83 34.34 1.86
C ARG A 411 46.52 35.49 1.13
N ASP A 412 47.76 35.77 1.49
CA ASP A 412 48.66 36.52 0.63
C ASP A 412 48.87 35.66 -0.64
N PRO A 413 48.47 36.14 -1.83
CA PRO A 413 48.60 35.36 -3.07
C PRO A 413 50.07 35.01 -3.40
N SER A 414 51.05 35.64 -2.74
CA SER A 414 52.47 35.32 -2.88
C SER A 414 52.94 34.15 -2.01
N HIS A 415 52.16 33.70 -1.01
CA HIS A 415 52.60 32.65 -0.10
C HIS A 415 52.36 31.25 -0.69
N ARG A 416 53.43 30.43 -0.70
CA ARG A 416 53.40 29.01 -1.08
C ARG A 416 52.39 28.25 -0.21
N ARG A 417 51.75 27.22 -0.79
CA ARG A 417 50.72 26.38 -0.16
C ARG A 417 51.10 26.06 1.30
N PRO A 418 50.19 26.24 2.28
CA PRO A 418 50.49 25.98 3.68
C PRO A 418 51.01 24.55 3.86
N HIS A 419 51.98 24.38 4.77
CA HIS A 419 52.40 23.04 5.19
C HIS A 419 51.17 22.25 5.65
N LYS A 420 50.96 21.07 5.05
CA LYS A 420 49.91 20.15 5.46
C LYS A 420 50.18 19.78 6.92
N VAL A 421 49.39 20.32 7.84
CA VAL A 421 49.40 19.88 9.23
C VAL A 421 48.84 18.46 9.25
N SER A 422 49.66 17.50 9.69
CA SER A 422 49.27 16.10 9.74
C SER A 422 48.32 15.86 10.91
N TYR A 423 47.32 14.98 10.75
CA TYR A 423 46.45 14.56 11.86
C TYR A 423 47.26 14.00 13.04
N LEU A 424 48.44 13.43 12.79
CA LEU A 424 49.36 12.98 13.83
C LEU A 424 49.92 14.14 14.67
N GLU A 425 50.17 15.31 14.08
CA GLU A 425 50.60 16.50 14.83
C GLU A 425 49.46 17.03 15.71
N VAL A 426 48.21 16.94 15.23
CA VAL A 426 47.02 17.29 16.03
C VAL A 426 46.80 16.30 17.18
N LEU A 427 47.04 15.00 16.95
CA LEU A 427 46.98 13.98 18.01
C LEU A 427 48.08 14.17 19.06
N GLN A 428 49.29 14.55 18.64
CA GLN A 428 50.39 14.88 19.56
C GLN A 428 50.04 16.07 20.46
N LEU A 429 49.38 17.11 19.94
CA LEU A 429 48.85 18.23 20.74
C LEU A 429 47.76 17.80 21.73
N SER A 430 47.03 16.72 21.45
CA SER A 430 46.02 16.20 22.38
C SER A 430 46.65 15.41 23.54
N SER A 431 47.79 14.74 23.30
CA SER A 431 48.51 13.95 24.31
C SER A 431 49.13 14.78 25.45
N THR A 432 49.29 16.09 25.24
CA THR A 432 49.81 17.04 26.23
C THR A 432 48.72 17.65 27.13
N LEU A 433 47.44 17.37 26.89
CA LEU A 433 46.31 17.83 27.70
C LEU A 433 45.78 16.67 28.56
N ASP A 434 46.01 16.74 29.88
CA ASP A 434 45.92 15.71 30.93
C ASP A 434 44.56 14.97 31.14
N SER A 435 43.61 15.08 30.22
CA SER A 435 42.33 14.37 30.27
C SER A 435 42.37 13.15 29.36
N ARG A 436 42.49 11.94 29.95
CA ARG A 436 42.38 10.67 29.22
C ARG A 436 41.10 10.69 28.34
N PRO A 437 41.21 10.54 27.00
CA PRO A 437 40.03 10.40 26.18
C PRO A 437 39.30 9.09 26.54
N PRO A 438 37.96 9.05 26.45
CA PRO A 438 37.22 7.81 26.64
C PRO A 438 37.74 6.74 25.66
N PRO A 439 37.84 5.46 26.08
CA PRO A 439 38.36 4.40 25.22
C PRO A 439 37.48 4.27 23.98
N LEU A 440 38.05 4.52 22.81
CA LEU A 440 37.39 4.35 21.51
C LEU A 440 37.18 2.85 21.25
N PRO A 441 35.94 2.36 21.10
CA PRO A 441 35.71 0.98 20.69
C PRO A 441 36.00 0.86 19.17
N ASN A 442 37.07 0.14 18.82
CA ASN A 442 37.32 -0.47 17.50
C ASN A 442 37.00 0.36 16.21
N ALA A 443 37.25 1.67 16.19
CA ALA A 443 36.93 2.54 15.05
C ALA A 443 38.09 2.78 14.05
N LEU A 444 39.26 2.15 14.26
CA LEU A 444 40.44 2.31 13.39
C LEU A 444 40.18 1.97 11.89
N PRO A 445 39.38 0.95 11.53
CA PRO A 445 39.08 0.66 10.13
C PRO A 445 38.18 1.72 9.47
N ALA A 446 37.23 2.30 10.21
CA ALA A 446 36.30 3.32 9.69
C ALA A 446 36.98 4.67 9.41
N LEU A 447 38.01 5.01 10.18
CA LEU A 447 38.84 6.21 9.98
C LEU A 447 39.77 6.10 8.76
N ALA A 448 40.24 4.90 8.42
CA ALA A 448 41.06 4.66 7.23
C ALA A 448 40.28 4.87 5.93
N VAL A 449 38.97 4.56 5.91
CA VAL A 449 38.09 4.77 4.75
C VAL A 449 37.82 6.26 4.49
N LEU A 450 37.72 7.08 5.54
CA LEU A 450 37.57 8.54 5.43
C LEU A 450 38.83 9.23 4.88
N LEU A 451 40.03 8.65 5.08
CA LEU A 451 41.30 9.23 4.66
C LEU A 451 41.58 9.09 3.16
N ASN A 452 41.00 8.09 2.49
CA ASN A 452 41.14 7.94 1.04
C ASN A 452 40.33 8.98 0.23
N PHE A 453 39.29 9.60 0.83
CA PHE A 453 38.52 10.65 0.16
C PHE A 453 39.18 12.03 0.18
N TRP A 454 40.15 12.27 1.08
CA TRP A 454 40.84 13.55 1.21
C TRP A 454 42.13 13.65 0.38
N VAL A 455 42.53 12.55 -0.28
CA VAL A 455 43.73 12.46 -1.12
C VAL A 455 43.33 11.98 -2.52
N SER A 456 42.47 12.73 -3.22
CA SER A 456 42.39 12.63 -4.68
C SER A 456 43.12 13.83 -5.29
N PRO A 457 44.23 13.63 -6.02
CA PRO A 457 44.80 14.68 -6.84
C PRO A 457 43.93 14.83 -8.09
N SER A 458 43.20 15.94 -8.18
CA SER A 458 42.77 16.59 -9.44
C SER A 458 42.46 15.66 -10.63
N LEU A 459 41.17 15.47 -10.89
CA LEU A 459 40.67 15.42 -12.26
C LEU A 459 40.01 16.75 -12.59
#